data_AF-A0A8D2LSQ9-F1
#
_entry.id   AF-A0A8D2LSQ9-F1
#
_cell.length_a   1.000
_cell.length_b   1.000
_cell.length_c   1.000
_cell.angle_alpha   90.00
_cell.angle_beta   90.00
_cell.angle_gamma   90.00
#
_symmetry.space_group_name_H-M   'P 1'
#
loop_
_entity.id
_entity.type
_entity.pdbx_description
1 polymer ?
#
loop_
_entity_poly.entity_id
_entity_poly.type
_entity_poly.pdbx_seq_one_letter_code
_entity_poly.pdbx_strand_id
1 'polypeptide(L)'
;MLYQLESINPASFSVNCTMPNASEKQEGLNESILYRKPIDPTEWVGLKKSYPLLVYLRNNLLMLAILAFEVTIYRHQEYYRCRNNLTAPETRTIFHDITRLHLDDGVVSCLKYFINYFFYKFGLESCFLLAVNVIGQRMDFYAMIHAFALIAVLYRRRRKAIAEIWPKYCCFLSCIITFQYFICIGIPPAPCKDYPWRSPNANFNSNIIKWLYFPDFIVKPNAVFLVYDFMLLLCASLQRQTFEDENKAAVRIMAGDNVEICMNLDAASFSQHNPVPDFIHCRSYLDMGKVITFSYLFWFVLTIIFITGTTRISIFCMGYLVACFYFLLFGGDLLLKPIRSILRYWDWLIAYNVFVITMKNILSIGACGYIHSLLHNSCWVIQAFSLACTVKGYKIRKCKLWGGWNHLGQHLLCLPVAAKKSLHELLFPPCGCRY
;
A
#
# COMPACT_ATOMS: atom_id res chain seq x y z
N MET A 1 -15.35 30.71 -12.96
CA MET A 1 -15.20 32.07 -13.51
C MET A 1 -16.50 32.85 -13.41
N LEU A 2 -17.61 32.34 -13.96
CA LEU A 2 -18.92 33.00 -13.93
C LEU A 2 -19.42 33.36 -12.50
N TYR A 3 -19.17 32.51 -11.51
CA TYR A 3 -19.55 32.77 -10.11
C TYR A 3 -18.86 33.99 -9.46
N GLN A 4 -17.85 34.59 -10.10
CA GLN A 4 -17.16 35.79 -9.57
C GLN A 4 -17.84 37.11 -9.96
N LEU A 5 -18.84 37.09 -10.84
CA LEU A 5 -19.56 38.30 -11.24
C LEU A 5 -20.13 39.04 -10.03
N GLU A 6 -20.08 40.37 -10.05
CA GLU A 6 -20.60 41.22 -8.96
C GLU A 6 -22.12 41.07 -8.77
N SER A 7 -22.84 40.73 -9.84
CA SER A 7 -24.28 40.48 -9.82
C SER A 7 -24.70 39.31 -8.92
N ILE A 8 -23.78 38.39 -8.61
CA ILE A 8 -24.05 37.23 -7.76
C ILE A 8 -23.68 37.57 -6.31
N ASN A 9 -24.66 37.83 -5.45
CA ASN A 9 -24.39 38.05 -4.03
C ASN A 9 -24.59 36.74 -3.23
N PRO A 10 -23.54 36.12 -2.64
CA PRO A 10 -23.71 34.88 -1.87
C PRO A 10 -24.62 35.08 -0.64
N ALA A 11 -24.64 36.28 -0.05
CA ALA A 11 -25.46 36.56 1.13
C ALA A 11 -26.97 36.38 0.88
N SER A 12 -27.47 36.61 -0.35
CA SER A 12 -28.89 36.44 -0.67
C SER A 12 -29.31 34.97 -0.76
N PHE A 13 -28.37 34.05 -0.98
CA PHE A 13 -28.63 32.61 -1.10
C PHE A 13 -28.17 31.82 0.13
N SER A 14 -27.48 32.48 1.06
CA SER A 14 -26.96 31.85 2.26
C SER A 14 -28.08 31.46 3.22
N VAL A 15 -27.96 30.26 3.81
CA VAL A 15 -28.94 29.72 4.77
C VAL A 15 -28.29 29.70 6.15
N ASN A 16 -28.94 30.30 7.14
CA ASN A 16 -28.48 30.26 8.52
C ASN A 16 -29.19 29.13 9.29
N CYS A 17 -28.44 28.12 9.74
CA CYS A 17 -28.99 27.03 10.53
C CYS A 17 -29.06 27.41 12.02
N THR A 18 -30.25 27.32 12.61
CA THR A 18 -30.43 27.56 14.04
C THR A 18 -29.86 26.40 14.85
N MET A 19 -29.14 26.72 15.92
CA MET A 19 -28.64 25.74 16.87
C MET A 19 -29.81 24.96 17.51
N PRO A 20 -29.70 23.64 17.68
CA PRO A 20 -30.69 22.88 18.41
C PRO A 20 -30.71 23.30 19.89
N ASN A 21 -31.91 23.49 20.46
CA ASN A 21 -32.10 23.70 21.90
C ASN A 21 -31.84 22.38 22.64
N ALA A 22 -30.57 22.03 22.85
CA ALA A 22 -30.18 20.89 23.65
C ALA A 22 -29.80 21.34 25.07
N SER A 23 -30.45 20.78 26.08
CA SER A 23 -30.10 20.89 27.50
C SER A 23 -28.75 20.25 27.82
N GLU A 24 -28.25 19.40 26.93
CA GLU A 24 -26.93 18.77 27.02
C GLU A 24 -25.92 19.51 26.14
N LYS A 25 -24.82 19.96 26.75
CA LYS A 25 -23.67 20.55 26.07
C LYS A 25 -22.99 19.47 25.21
N GLN A 26 -23.46 19.27 23.97
CA GLN A 26 -22.67 18.53 22.98
C GLN A 26 -21.39 19.34 22.69
N GLU A 27 -20.25 18.80 23.13
CA GLU A 27 -18.95 19.45 22.95
C GLU A 27 -18.66 19.70 21.47
N GLY A 28 -18.31 20.94 21.12
CA GLY A 28 -17.82 21.29 19.78
C GLY A 28 -18.87 21.65 18.73
N LEU A 29 -20.15 21.81 19.07
CA LEU A 29 -21.19 22.26 18.12
C LEU A 29 -20.85 23.60 17.44
N ASN A 30 -20.20 24.52 18.15
CA ASN A 30 -19.75 25.81 17.62
C ASN A 30 -18.64 25.67 16.56
N GLU A 31 -17.92 24.54 16.54
CA GLU A 31 -16.89 24.24 15.54
C GLU A 31 -17.47 23.56 14.29
N SER A 32 -18.72 23.08 14.35
CA SER A 32 -19.38 22.42 13.22
C SER A 32 -19.56 23.37 12.05
N ILE A 33 -19.53 22.84 10.82
CA ILE A 33 -19.81 23.63 9.61
C ILE A 33 -21.22 24.23 9.64
N LEU A 34 -22.20 23.49 10.18
CA LEU A 34 -23.60 23.88 10.14
C LEU A 34 -23.89 25.14 10.96
N TYR A 35 -23.27 25.25 12.12
CA TYR A 35 -23.63 26.29 13.10
C TYR A 35 -22.60 27.41 13.24
N ARG A 36 -21.40 27.26 12.64
CA ARG A 36 -20.33 28.25 12.76
C ARG A 36 -20.56 29.51 11.92
N LYS A 37 -21.14 29.37 10.72
CA LYS A 37 -21.34 30.45 9.75
C LYS A 37 -22.58 30.16 8.90
N PRO A 38 -23.23 31.19 8.31
CA PRO A 38 -24.25 30.95 7.30
C PRO A 38 -23.67 30.10 6.16
N ILE A 39 -24.48 29.17 5.67
CA ILE A 39 -24.09 28.13 4.74
C ILE A 39 -24.41 28.60 3.33
N ASP A 40 -23.41 28.63 2.46
CA ASP A 40 -23.60 28.84 1.03
C ASP A 40 -23.86 27.47 0.37
N PRO A 41 -25.06 27.21 -0.19
CA PRO A 41 -25.38 25.91 -0.81
C PRO A 41 -24.43 25.54 -1.96
N THR A 42 -23.88 26.56 -2.63
CA THR A 42 -22.96 26.40 -3.75
C THR A 42 -21.55 25.97 -3.33
N GLU A 43 -21.14 26.19 -2.07
CA GLU A 43 -19.82 25.78 -1.58
C GLU A 43 -19.70 24.24 -1.57
N TRP A 44 -20.81 23.51 -1.34
CA TRP A 44 -20.86 22.04 -1.44
C TRP A 44 -20.69 21.52 -2.87
N VAL A 45 -21.24 22.23 -3.86
CA VAL A 45 -21.04 21.93 -5.29
C VAL A 45 -19.60 22.26 -5.73
N GLY A 46 -18.87 23.03 -4.92
CA GLY A 46 -17.48 23.40 -5.16
C GLY A 46 -17.29 24.83 -5.66
N LEU A 47 -18.36 25.64 -5.76
CA LEU A 47 -18.29 27.03 -6.21
C LEU A 47 -18.04 27.97 -5.03
N LYS A 48 -16.94 28.71 -5.09
CA LYS A 48 -16.56 29.67 -4.05
C LYS A 48 -16.09 31.00 -4.66
N LYS A 49 -16.58 32.11 -4.13
CA LYS A 49 -16.01 33.43 -4.43
C LYS A 49 -14.65 33.56 -3.74
N SER A 50 -13.62 33.90 -4.51
CA SER A 50 -12.24 33.94 -4.01
C SER A 50 -11.44 34.99 -4.76
N TYR A 51 -10.72 35.81 -3.99
CA TYR A 51 -9.77 36.79 -4.49
C TYR A 51 -8.41 36.43 -3.89
N PRO A 52 -7.37 36.13 -4.70
CA PRO A 52 -7.28 36.19 -6.16
C PRO A 52 -7.81 34.95 -6.91
N LEU A 53 -8.47 35.17 -8.06
CA LEU A 53 -9.11 34.13 -8.89
C LEU A 53 -8.12 33.08 -9.43
N LEU A 54 -6.92 33.51 -9.85
CA LEU A 54 -5.92 32.61 -10.44
C LEU A 54 -5.48 31.52 -9.46
N VAL A 55 -5.33 31.84 -8.17
CA VAL A 55 -4.93 30.86 -7.15
C VAL A 55 -5.99 29.78 -7.00
N TYR A 56 -7.27 30.16 -7.03
CA TYR A 56 -8.40 29.23 -6.96
C TYR A 56 -8.51 28.35 -8.21
N LEU A 57 -8.24 28.88 -9.41
CA LEU A 57 -8.27 28.12 -10.67
C LEU A 57 -7.00 27.33 -10.97
N ARG A 58 -5.89 27.63 -10.29
CA ARG A 58 -4.55 27.06 -10.55
C ARG A 58 -4.57 25.55 -10.73
N ASN A 59 -5.23 24.83 -9.83
CA ASN A 59 -5.24 23.36 -9.85
C ASN A 59 -5.96 22.81 -11.09
N ASN A 60 -7.07 23.42 -11.49
CA ASN A 60 -7.83 23.02 -12.68
C ASN A 60 -7.07 23.38 -13.98
N LEU A 61 -6.41 24.54 -14.01
CA LEU A 61 -5.58 24.94 -15.14
C LEU A 61 -4.37 24.02 -15.31
N LEU A 62 -3.71 23.62 -14.22
CA LEU A 62 -2.62 22.65 -14.24
C LEU A 62 -3.11 21.28 -14.70
N MET A 63 -4.29 20.82 -14.24
CA MET A 63 -4.90 19.57 -14.70
C MET A 63 -5.15 19.60 -16.22
N LEU A 64 -5.74 20.69 -16.73
CA LEU A 64 -5.98 20.87 -18.15
C LEU A 64 -4.68 20.90 -18.95
N ALA A 65 -3.65 21.59 -18.45
CA ALA A 65 -2.34 21.64 -19.08
C ALA A 65 -1.69 20.25 -19.18
N ILE A 66 -1.80 19.42 -18.12
CA ILE A 66 -1.29 18.04 -18.13
C ILE A 66 -2.05 17.18 -19.16
N LEU A 67 -3.38 17.27 -19.22
CA LEU A 67 -4.19 16.53 -20.20
C LEU A 67 -3.86 16.94 -21.65
N ALA A 68 -3.70 18.24 -21.90
CA ALA A 68 -3.29 18.74 -23.20
C ALA A 68 -1.87 18.27 -23.56
N PHE A 69 -0.95 18.29 -22.59
CA PHE A 69 0.42 17.83 -22.77
C PHE A 69 0.51 16.33 -23.05
N GLU A 70 -0.29 15.51 -22.37
CA GLU A 70 -0.41 14.07 -22.63
C GLU A 70 -0.79 13.80 -24.11
N VAL A 71 -1.88 14.41 -24.58
CA VAL A 71 -2.32 14.26 -25.98
C VAL A 71 -1.26 14.78 -26.95
N THR A 72 -0.59 15.89 -26.60
CA THR A 72 0.50 16.46 -27.43
C THR A 72 1.67 15.48 -27.56
N ILE A 73 2.08 14.80 -26.49
CA ILE A 73 3.11 13.77 -26.53
C ILE A 73 2.68 12.61 -27.43
N TYR A 74 1.46 12.09 -27.25
CA TYR A 74 0.97 10.99 -28.09
C TYR A 74 0.99 11.34 -29.58
N ARG A 75 0.51 12.54 -29.93
CA ARG A 75 0.52 13.04 -31.32
C ARG A 75 1.93 13.27 -31.85
N HIS A 76 2.83 13.80 -31.03
CA HIS A 76 4.23 13.99 -31.42
C HIS A 76 4.92 12.65 -31.73
N GLN A 77 4.70 11.63 -30.89
CA GLN A 77 5.23 10.29 -31.09
C GLN A 77 4.67 9.63 -32.37
N GLU A 78 3.38 9.80 -32.62
CA GLU A 78 2.73 9.32 -33.85
C GLU A 78 3.30 10.01 -35.10
N TYR A 79 3.42 11.34 -35.08
CA TYR A 79 4.01 12.11 -36.17
C TYR A 79 5.46 11.71 -36.48
N TYR A 80 6.28 11.55 -35.44
CA TYR A 80 7.68 11.10 -35.59
C TYR A 80 7.77 9.72 -36.25
N ARG A 81 6.89 8.79 -35.85
CA ARG A 81 6.84 7.44 -36.44
C ARG A 81 6.41 7.47 -37.90
N CYS A 82 5.37 8.23 -38.24
CA CYS A 82 4.91 8.38 -39.63
C CYS A 82 5.98 9.00 -40.52
N ARG A 83 6.67 10.05 -40.06
CA ARG A 83 7.70 10.74 -40.85
C ARG A 83 8.91 9.84 -41.15
N ASN A 84 9.28 8.98 -40.21
CA ASN A 84 10.44 8.10 -40.32
C ASN A 84 10.10 6.67 -40.76
N ASN A 85 8.84 6.40 -41.15
CA ASN A 85 8.34 5.07 -41.48
C ASN A 85 8.65 4.00 -40.40
N LEU A 86 8.53 4.38 -39.12
CA LEU A 86 8.75 3.49 -37.98
C LEU A 86 7.43 2.89 -37.49
N THR A 87 7.44 1.61 -37.11
CA THR A 87 6.30 0.95 -36.48
C THR A 87 6.27 1.22 -34.97
N ALA A 88 5.10 1.06 -34.35
CA ALA A 88 5.00 1.12 -32.90
C ALA A 88 5.75 -0.10 -32.29
N PRO A 89 6.65 0.10 -31.32
CA PRO A 89 7.37 -1.02 -30.72
C PRO A 89 6.40 -1.93 -29.97
N GLU A 90 6.54 -3.25 -30.15
CA GLU A 90 5.66 -4.24 -29.52
C GLU A 90 5.79 -4.24 -27.99
N THR A 91 6.99 -3.97 -27.49
CA THR A 91 7.25 -3.77 -26.07
C THR A 91 7.43 -2.27 -25.79
N ARG A 92 6.68 -1.76 -24.81
CA ARG A 92 6.71 -0.35 -24.38
C ARG A 92 7.93 -0.08 -23.49
N THR A 93 9.13 -0.40 -23.96
CA THR A 93 10.40 -0.24 -23.25
C THR A 93 11.12 1.04 -23.63
N ILE A 94 12.07 1.47 -22.77
CA ILE A 94 12.90 2.65 -23.00
C ILE A 94 14.13 2.26 -23.83
N PHE A 95 14.80 1.18 -23.43
CA PHE A 95 15.97 0.64 -24.15
C PHE A 95 15.57 -0.61 -24.92
N HIS A 96 15.42 -0.51 -26.24
CA HIS A 96 14.99 -1.63 -27.09
C HIS A 96 16.06 -2.72 -27.24
N ASP A 97 17.34 -2.37 -27.12
CA ASP A 97 18.47 -3.29 -27.31
C ASP A 97 18.65 -4.28 -26.15
N ILE A 98 18.01 -4.02 -25.00
CA ILE A 98 18.23 -4.80 -23.78
C ILE A 98 17.10 -5.81 -23.56
N THR A 99 17.48 -7.09 -23.61
CA THR A 99 16.63 -8.26 -23.39
C THR A 99 17.08 -9.04 -22.16
N ARG A 100 16.35 -10.11 -21.80
CA ARG A 100 16.71 -11.03 -20.71
C ARG A 100 18.10 -11.68 -20.90
N LEU A 101 18.56 -11.86 -22.13
CA LEU A 101 19.88 -12.43 -22.41
C LEU A 101 20.99 -11.47 -21.95
N HIS A 102 20.79 -10.18 -22.14
CA HIS A 102 21.75 -9.12 -21.77
C HIS A 102 21.78 -8.80 -20.27
N LEU A 103 20.93 -9.45 -19.46
CA LEU A 103 20.88 -9.24 -18.02
C LEU A 103 22.20 -9.60 -17.34
N ASP A 104 22.86 -10.66 -17.83
CA ASP A 104 24.01 -11.28 -17.17
C ASP A 104 25.36 -10.80 -17.75
N ASP A 105 25.35 -9.96 -18.79
CA ASP A 105 26.56 -9.49 -19.49
C ASP A 105 27.37 -8.46 -18.69
N GLY A 106 26.71 -7.64 -17.86
CA GLY A 106 27.39 -6.60 -17.09
C GLY A 106 26.44 -5.70 -16.29
N VAL A 107 27.01 -4.94 -15.34
CA VAL A 107 26.25 -4.12 -14.38
C VAL A 107 25.37 -3.07 -15.08
N VAL A 108 25.87 -2.43 -16.14
CA VAL A 108 25.12 -1.41 -16.89
C VAL A 108 23.94 -2.04 -17.64
N SER A 109 24.15 -3.17 -18.31
CA SER A 109 23.09 -3.90 -19.02
C SER A 109 22.01 -4.40 -18.05
N CYS A 110 22.43 -4.89 -16.88
CA CYS A 110 21.54 -5.29 -15.79
C CYS A 110 20.69 -4.11 -15.27
N LEU A 111 21.29 -2.94 -15.06
CA LEU A 111 20.56 -1.75 -14.64
C LEU A 111 19.55 -1.31 -15.70
N LYS A 112 19.94 -1.27 -16.98
CA LYS A 112 19.03 -0.95 -18.09
C LYS A 112 17.86 -1.94 -18.18
N TYR A 113 18.13 -3.23 -17.96
CA TYR A 113 17.10 -4.26 -17.92
C TYR A 113 16.10 -4.01 -16.78
N PHE A 114 16.59 -3.71 -15.58
CA PHE A 114 15.69 -3.38 -14.47
C PHE A 114 14.92 -2.09 -14.73
N ILE A 115 15.50 -1.05 -15.30
CA ILE A 115 14.74 0.17 -15.67
C ILE A 115 13.57 -0.16 -16.60
N ASN A 116 13.76 -1.05 -17.58
CA ASN A 116 12.69 -1.48 -18.49
C ASN A 116 11.65 -2.39 -17.83
N TYR A 117 12.09 -3.37 -17.02
CA TYR A 117 11.25 -4.50 -16.60
C TYR A 117 11.11 -4.63 -15.08
N PHE A 118 11.44 -3.60 -14.29
CA PHE A 118 11.34 -3.65 -12.83
C PHE A 118 9.93 -4.03 -12.37
N PHE A 119 8.91 -3.32 -12.86
CA PHE A 119 7.52 -3.58 -12.48
C PHE A 119 7.00 -4.89 -13.09
N TYR A 120 7.46 -5.27 -14.29
CA TYR A 120 7.14 -6.58 -14.88
C TYR A 120 7.64 -7.73 -14.00
N LYS A 121 8.81 -7.60 -13.37
CA LYS A 121 9.36 -8.61 -12.47
C LYS A 121 8.79 -8.51 -11.05
N PHE A 122 8.77 -7.33 -10.44
CA PHE A 122 8.47 -7.12 -9.01
C PHE A 122 7.12 -6.46 -8.72
N GLY A 123 6.19 -6.47 -9.67
CA GLY A 123 4.93 -5.75 -9.55
C GLY A 123 4.02 -6.26 -8.43
N LEU A 124 3.90 -7.59 -8.26
CA LEU A 124 3.11 -8.19 -7.16
C LEU A 124 3.66 -7.79 -5.78
N GLU A 125 4.98 -7.89 -5.63
CA GLU A 125 5.69 -7.53 -4.40
C GLU A 125 5.50 -6.05 -4.06
N SER A 126 5.58 -5.20 -5.09
CA SER A 126 5.33 -3.75 -4.98
C SER A 126 3.88 -3.47 -4.58
N CYS A 127 2.90 -4.16 -5.18
CA CYS A 127 1.48 -4.04 -4.83
C CYS A 127 1.21 -4.45 -3.37
N PHE A 128 1.78 -5.56 -2.89
CA PHE A 128 1.61 -5.99 -1.51
C PHE A 128 2.27 -5.04 -0.51
N LEU A 129 3.46 -4.52 -0.83
CA LEU A 129 4.12 -3.50 -0.03
C LEU A 129 3.27 -2.23 0.08
N LEU A 130 2.70 -1.79 -1.05
CA LEU A 130 1.84 -0.63 -1.08
C LEU A 130 0.53 -0.87 -0.32
N ALA A 131 -0.06 -2.07 -0.40
CA ALA A 131 -1.24 -2.43 0.38
C ALA A 131 -0.97 -2.37 1.89
N VAL A 132 0.17 -2.91 2.35
CA VAL A 132 0.59 -2.79 3.75
C VAL A 132 0.88 -1.33 4.14
N ASN A 133 1.41 -0.52 3.23
CA ASN A 133 1.55 0.93 3.44
C ASN A 133 0.21 1.61 3.67
N VAL A 134 -0.80 1.33 2.83
CA VAL A 134 -2.16 1.86 3.00
C VAL A 134 -2.72 1.49 4.38
N ILE A 135 -2.61 0.21 4.76
CA ILE A 135 -3.11 -0.29 6.05
C ILE A 135 -2.40 0.43 7.21
N GLY A 136 -1.08 0.62 7.10
CA GLY A 136 -0.26 1.22 8.14
C GLY A 136 -0.43 2.74 8.30
N GLN A 137 -0.67 3.47 7.21
CA GLN A 137 -0.87 4.92 7.28
C GLN A 137 -2.27 5.31 7.76
N ARG A 138 -3.30 4.55 7.36
CA ARG A 138 -4.70 4.87 7.66
C ARG A 138 -5.14 4.41 9.05
N MET A 139 -4.85 3.15 9.41
CA MET A 139 -5.26 2.52 10.68
C MET A 139 -6.73 2.77 11.05
N ASP A 140 -7.63 2.73 10.06
CA ASP A 140 -9.07 2.96 10.17
C ASP A 140 -9.88 1.72 9.76
N PHE A 141 -11.22 1.81 9.78
CA PHE A 141 -12.11 0.73 9.36
C PHE A 141 -11.85 0.25 7.92
N TYR A 142 -11.55 1.16 7.00
CA TYR A 142 -11.24 0.78 5.62
C TYR A 142 -9.90 0.08 5.50
N ALA A 143 -8.90 0.44 6.30
CA ALA A 143 -7.65 -0.31 6.38
C ALA A 143 -7.88 -1.75 6.84
N MET A 144 -8.83 -2.01 7.75
CA MET A 144 -9.24 -3.37 8.10
C MET A 144 -9.84 -4.11 6.90
N ILE A 145 -10.70 -3.45 6.11
CA ILE A 145 -11.26 -4.01 4.86
C ILE A 145 -10.14 -4.35 3.86
N HIS A 146 -9.17 -3.45 3.64
CA HIS A 146 -8.01 -3.72 2.78
C HIS A 146 -7.15 -4.88 3.31
N ALA A 147 -7.01 -5.01 4.63
CA ALA A 147 -6.28 -6.09 5.26
C ALA A 147 -6.94 -7.46 5.04
N PHE A 148 -8.27 -7.55 5.17
CA PHE A 148 -9.01 -8.77 4.83
C PHE A 148 -8.91 -9.11 3.34
N ALA A 149 -8.99 -8.12 2.46
CA ALA A 149 -8.80 -8.33 1.04
C ALA A 149 -7.38 -8.84 0.72
N LEU A 150 -6.35 -8.30 1.39
CA LEU A 150 -4.97 -8.75 1.27
C LEU A 150 -4.82 -10.22 1.72
N ILE A 151 -5.42 -10.61 2.85
CA ILE A 151 -5.44 -12.01 3.30
C ILE A 151 -6.10 -12.91 2.25
N ALA A 152 -7.25 -12.51 1.70
CA ALA A 152 -7.98 -13.29 0.71
C ALA A 152 -7.15 -13.53 -0.56
N VAL A 153 -6.36 -12.54 -0.99
CA VAL A 153 -5.44 -12.67 -2.13
C VAL A 153 -4.23 -13.53 -1.77
N LEU A 154 -3.57 -13.28 -0.63
CA LEU A 154 -2.37 -14.02 -0.19
C LEU A 154 -2.65 -15.47 0.18
N TYR A 155 -3.88 -15.81 0.54
CA TYR A 155 -4.31 -17.20 0.74
C TYR A 155 -4.08 -18.04 -0.53
N ARG A 156 -4.19 -17.42 -1.72
CA ARG A 156 -3.80 -18.03 -2.99
C ARG A 156 -2.28 -17.92 -3.14
N ARG A 157 -1.57 -19.02 -2.83
CA ARG A 157 -0.09 -19.05 -2.88
C ARG A 157 0.50 -18.89 -4.28
N ARG A 158 -0.16 -19.43 -5.32
CA ARG A 158 0.39 -19.51 -6.69
C ARG A 158 0.07 -18.25 -7.50
N ARG A 159 1.06 -17.71 -8.22
CA ARG A 159 0.93 -16.55 -9.12
C ARG A 159 -0.24 -16.68 -10.09
N LYS A 160 -0.39 -17.85 -10.74
CA LYS A 160 -1.50 -18.12 -11.67
C LYS A 160 -2.87 -18.03 -10.98
N ALA A 161 -3.00 -18.54 -9.76
CA ALA A 161 -4.24 -18.47 -8.99
C ALA A 161 -4.55 -17.03 -8.51
N ILE A 162 -3.50 -16.23 -8.21
CA ILE A 162 -3.65 -14.80 -7.92
C ILE A 162 -4.13 -14.06 -9.17
N ALA A 163 -3.55 -14.34 -10.34
CA ALA A 163 -3.90 -13.70 -11.60
C ALA A 163 -5.39 -13.89 -11.97
N GLU A 164 -5.97 -15.07 -11.70
CA GLU A 164 -7.39 -15.35 -11.94
C GLU A 164 -8.33 -14.47 -11.10
N ILE A 165 -8.00 -14.18 -9.85
CA ILE A 165 -8.83 -13.36 -8.95
C ILE A 165 -8.49 -11.86 -9.02
N TRP A 166 -7.34 -11.50 -9.58
CA TRP A 166 -6.82 -10.14 -9.61
C TRP A 166 -7.77 -9.10 -10.24
N PRO A 167 -8.50 -9.39 -11.33
CA PRO A 167 -9.49 -8.44 -11.86
C PRO A 167 -10.61 -8.13 -10.87
N LYS A 168 -11.04 -9.13 -10.07
CA LYS A 168 -12.05 -8.93 -9.01
C LYS A 168 -11.49 -8.05 -7.89
N TYR A 169 -10.23 -8.23 -7.54
CA TYR A 169 -9.53 -7.37 -6.57
C TYR A 169 -9.42 -5.91 -7.07
N CYS A 170 -9.06 -5.70 -8.34
CA CYS A 170 -9.02 -4.35 -8.93
C CYS A 170 -10.40 -3.68 -8.94
N CYS A 171 -11.45 -4.43 -9.29
CA CYS A 171 -12.83 -3.95 -9.23
C CYS A 171 -13.22 -3.55 -7.80
N PHE A 172 -12.91 -4.42 -6.83
CA PHE A 172 -13.12 -4.13 -5.41
C PHE A 172 -12.42 -2.84 -4.96
N LEU A 173 -11.14 -2.65 -5.28
CA LEU A 173 -10.41 -1.43 -4.96
C LEU A 173 -11.06 -0.18 -5.58
N SER A 174 -11.50 -0.28 -6.85
CA SER A 174 -12.21 0.80 -7.55
C SER A 174 -13.55 1.14 -6.90
N CYS A 175 -14.31 0.15 -6.47
CA CYS A 175 -15.58 0.37 -5.76
C CYS A 175 -15.35 1.02 -4.39
N ILE A 176 -14.35 0.55 -3.64
CA ILE A 176 -14.04 1.08 -2.31
C ILE A 176 -13.57 2.54 -2.37
N ILE A 177 -12.66 2.90 -3.28
CA ILE A 177 -12.22 4.31 -3.40
C ILE A 177 -13.37 5.23 -3.81
N THR A 178 -14.26 4.76 -4.70
CA THR A 178 -15.45 5.52 -5.13
C THR A 178 -16.38 5.75 -3.95
N PHE A 179 -16.65 4.71 -3.15
CA PHE A 179 -17.48 4.81 -1.96
C PHE A 179 -16.88 5.74 -0.89
N GLN A 180 -15.57 5.64 -0.65
CA GLN A 180 -14.87 6.53 0.28
C GLN A 180 -14.91 7.99 -0.18
N TYR A 181 -14.82 8.24 -1.48
CA TYR A 181 -14.94 9.59 -2.03
C TYR A 181 -16.33 10.17 -1.78
N PHE A 182 -17.40 9.39 -2.00
CA PHE A 182 -18.76 9.79 -1.65
C PHE A 182 -18.91 10.12 -0.16
N ILE A 183 -18.27 9.35 0.72
CA ILE A 183 -18.24 9.66 2.15
C ILE A 183 -17.52 10.99 2.41
N CYS A 184 -16.38 11.26 1.77
CA CYS A 184 -15.71 12.55 1.94
C CYS A 184 -16.54 13.75 1.48
N ILE A 185 -17.41 13.58 0.48
CA ILE A 185 -18.36 14.62 0.04
C ILE A 185 -19.42 14.87 1.12
N GLY A 186 -19.97 13.80 1.69
CA GLY A 186 -21.05 13.87 2.68
C GLY A 186 -22.36 14.42 2.12
N ILE A 187 -23.34 14.66 2.99
CA ILE A 187 -24.63 15.25 2.63
C ILE A 187 -24.52 16.77 2.45
N PRO A 188 -25.34 17.38 1.58
CA PRO A 188 -25.38 18.83 1.45
C PRO A 188 -25.74 19.48 2.79
N PRO A 189 -25.05 20.55 3.21
CA PRO A 189 -25.28 21.19 4.51
C PRO A 189 -26.47 22.17 4.51
N ALA A 190 -26.95 22.60 3.33
CA ALA A 190 -28.06 23.56 3.17
C ALA A 190 -29.39 23.21 3.88
N PRO A 191 -29.87 21.95 3.93
CA PRO A 191 -31.12 21.60 4.61
C PRO A 191 -31.03 21.57 6.14
N CYS A 192 -29.91 21.98 6.74
CA CYS A 192 -29.71 22.04 8.20
C CYS A 192 -30.01 20.73 8.95
N LYS A 193 -29.84 19.58 8.29
CA LYS A 193 -30.00 18.26 8.90
C LYS A 193 -28.63 17.73 9.29
N ASP A 194 -28.48 17.41 10.57
CA ASP A 194 -27.28 16.76 11.08
C ASP A 194 -27.35 15.24 10.89
N TYR A 195 -26.21 14.57 11.05
CA TYR A 195 -26.12 13.13 10.85
C TYR A 195 -26.70 12.32 12.03
N PRO A 196 -27.23 11.10 11.76
CA PRO A 196 -27.88 10.29 12.80
C PRO A 196 -27.00 9.92 14.01
N TRP A 197 -25.68 9.75 13.81
CA TRP A 197 -24.73 9.43 14.89
C TRP A 197 -24.44 10.61 15.83
N ARG A 198 -24.91 11.81 15.52
CA ARG A 198 -24.88 12.99 16.42
C ARG A 198 -26.23 13.28 17.09
N SER A 199 -27.23 12.43 16.86
CA SER A 199 -28.52 12.56 17.54
C SER A 199 -28.34 12.42 19.07
N PRO A 200 -29.18 13.08 19.89
CA PRO A 200 -29.03 13.07 21.35
C PRO A 200 -29.08 11.66 21.96
N ASN A 201 -29.72 10.70 21.29
CA ASN A 201 -29.81 9.30 21.75
C ASN A 201 -28.63 8.43 21.27
N ALA A 202 -27.67 8.96 20.53
CA ALA A 202 -26.59 8.20 19.92
C ALA A 202 -25.29 8.24 20.74
N ASN A 203 -24.77 7.07 21.09
CA ASN A 203 -23.56 6.91 21.90
C ASN A 203 -22.26 6.86 21.07
N PHE A 204 -22.12 7.73 20.06
CA PHE A 204 -20.91 7.78 19.22
C PHE A 204 -19.98 8.92 19.64
N ASN A 205 -18.81 8.57 20.16
CA ASN A 205 -17.75 9.53 20.42
C ASN A 205 -17.09 10.02 19.12
N SER A 206 -16.63 11.28 19.08
CA SER A 206 -15.91 11.87 17.94
C SER A 206 -14.71 11.02 17.46
N ASN A 207 -14.02 10.33 18.38
CA ASN A 207 -12.92 9.44 18.02
C ASN A 207 -13.37 8.17 17.28
N ILE A 208 -14.53 7.61 17.65
CA ILE A 208 -15.10 6.41 17.00
C ILE A 208 -15.59 6.78 15.61
N ILE A 209 -16.26 7.92 15.45
CA ILE A 209 -16.70 8.46 14.16
C ILE A 209 -15.50 8.63 13.22
N LYS A 210 -14.40 9.21 13.73
CA LYS A 210 -13.15 9.36 12.97
C LYS A 210 -12.54 8.01 12.56
N TRP A 211 -12.53 7.03 13.45
CA TRP A 211 -11.97 5.70 13.15
C TRP A 211 -12.81 4.90 12.14
N LEU A 212 -14.14 5.00 12.24
CA LEU A 212 -15.08 4.43 11.26
C LEU A 212 -15.03 5.14 9.90
N TYR A 213 -14.37 6.30 9.84
CA TYR A 213 -14.29 7.15 8.66
C TYR A 213 -15.69 7.57 8.18
N PHE A 214 -16.58 7.91 9.12
CA PHE A 214 -17.91 8.43 8.80
C PHE A 214 -17.86 9.91 8.43
N PRO A 215 -18.79 10.37 7.57
CA PRO A 215 -18.83 11.78 7.19
C PRO A 215 -19.32 12.60 8.38
N ASP A 216 -18.63 13.64 8.82
CA ASP A 216 -19.12 14.45 9.96
C ASP A 216 -18.86 15.93 9.73
N PHE A 217 -19.77 16.78 10.20
CA PHE A 217 -19.65 18.23 10.07
C PHE A 217 -18.71 18.84 11.11
N ILE A 218 -18.46 18.16 12.23
CA ILE A 218 -17.48 18.56 13.25
C ILE A 218 -16.11 17.99 12.88
N VAL A 219 -16.01 16.66 12.79
CA VAL A 219 -14.74 15.96 12.48
C VAL A 219 -14.75 15.45 11.05
N LYS A 220 -14.31 16.29 10.11
CA LYS A 220 -14.24 15.90 8.69
C LYS A 220 -13.32 14.70 8.46
N PRO A 221 -13.72 13.72 7.63
CA PRO A 221 -12.82 12.67 7.19
C PRO A 221 -11.68 13.27 6.36
N ASN A 222 -10.45 12.80 6.59
CA ASN A 222 -9.28 13.32 5.89
C ASN A 222 -9.20 12.75 4.48
N ALA A 223 -9.44 13.59 3.47
CA ALA A 223 -9.41 13.19 2.06
C ALA A 223 -8.00 12.81 1.54
N VAL A 224 -6.93 13.20 2.24
CA VAL A 224 -5.55 12.84 1.84
C VAL A 224 -5.34 11.32 1.88
N PHE A 225 -6.10 10.59 2.71
CA PHE A 225 -5.98 9.13 2.76
C PHE A 225 -6.34 8.45 1.44
N LEU A 226 -7.24 9.03 0.64
CA LEU A 226 -7.61 8.47 -0.67
C LEU A 226 -6.43 8.48 -1.66
N VAL A 227 -5.41 9.30 -1.45
CA VAL A 227 -4.20 9.28 -2.30
C VAL A 227 -3.48 7.94 -2.15
N TYR A 228 -3.44 7.36 -0.96
CA TYR A 228 -2.81 6.06 -0.74
C TYR A 228 -3.59 4.93 -1.45
N ASP A 229 -4.92 4.95 -1.36
CA ASP A 229 -5.78 4.00 -2.05
C ASP A 229 -5.72 4.16 -3.57
N PHE A 230 -5.61 5.40 -4.06
CA PHE A 230 -5.40 5.68 -5.48
C PHE A 230 -4.07 5.11 -5.98
N MET A 231 -2.98 5.30 -5.24
CA MET A 231 -1.69 4.71 -5.60
C MET A 231 -1.76 3.18 -5.61
N LEU A 232 -2.46 2.58 -4.64
CA LEU A 232 -2.67 1.14 -4.60
C LEU A 232 -3.46 0.65 -5.82
N LEU A 233 -4.54 1.34 -6.19
CA LEU A 233 -5.34 1.03 -7.37
C LEU A 233 -4.53 1.19 -8.66
N LEU A 234 -3.72 2.24 -8.76
CA LEU A 234 -2.83 2.47 -9.90
C LEU A 234 -1.85 1.30 -10.06
N CYS A 235 -1.12 0.93 -9.01
CA CYS A 235 -0.21 -0.21 -9.04
C CYS A 235 -0.95 -1.52 -9.32
N ALA A 236 -2.12 -1.75 -8.74
CA ALA A 236 -2.91 -2.95 -9.00
C ALA A 236 -3.37 -3.03 -10.47
N SER A 237 -3.74 -1.89 -11.07
CA SER A 237 -4.13 -1.81 -12.48
C SER A 237 -2.96 -2.07 -13.44
N LEU A 238 -1.77 -1.55 -13.12
CA LEU A 238 -0.54 -1.88 -13.82
C LEU A 238 -0.20 -3.37 -13.66
N GLN A 239 -0.39 -3.94 -12.47
CA GLN A 239 -0.14 -5.36 -12.24
C GLN A 239 -1.11 -6.25 -13.03
N ARG A 240 -2.37 -5.81 -13.18
CA ARG A 240 -3.33 -6.50 -14.07
C ARG A 240 -2.81 -6.53 -15.50
N GLN A 241 -2.34 -5.39 -16.01
CA GLN A 241 -1.74 -5.31 -17.35
C GLN A 241 -0.54 -6.26 -17.48
N THR A 242 0.33 -6.33 -16.47
CA THR A 242 1.47 -7.26 -16.51
C THR A 242 1.04 -8.73 -16.57
N PHE A 243 -0.04 -9.13 -15.89
CA PHE A 243 -0.55 -10.51 -16.01
C PHE A 243 -1.09 -10.83 -17.40
N GLU A 244 -1.68 -9.86 -18.09
CA GLU A 244 -2.13 -10.02 -19.47
C GLU A 244 -0.92 -10.10 -20.44
N ASP A 245 0.10 -9.27 -20.21
CA ASP A 245 1.31 -9.22 -21.04
C ASP A 245 2.24 -10.44 -20.84
N GLU A 246 2.30 -11.02 -19.63
CA GLU A 246 3.04 -12.25 -19.33
C GLU A 246 2.63 -13.44 -20.20
N ASN A 247 1.40 -13.47 -20.69
CA ASN A 247 0.90 -14.54 -21.56
C ASN A 247 1.37 -14.38 -23.03
N LYS A 248 1.79 -13.18 -23.45
CA LYS A 248 2.23 -12.91 -24.82
C LYS A 248 3.62 -13.48 -25.07
N ALA A 249 3.77 -14.27 -26.14
CA ALA A 249 5.03 -14.93 -26.46
C ALA A 249 6.15 -13.92 -26.78
N ALA A 250 5.85 -12.85 -27.52
CA ALA A 250 6.82 -11.80 -27.86
C ALA A 250 7.43 -11.15 -26.61
N VAL A 251 6.60 -10.86 -25.60
CA VAL A 251 7.06 -10.26 -24.34
C VAL A 251 7.88 -11.27 -23.53
N ARG A 252 7.48 -12.55 -23.49
CA ARG A 252 8.22 -13.61 -22.79
C ARG A 252 9.63 -13.81 -23.33
N ILE A 253 9.82 -13.70 -24.65
CA ILE A 253 11.16 -13.82 -25.27
C ILE A 253 12.05 -12.64 -24.84
N MET A 254 11.52 -11.42 -24.83
CA MET A 254 12.31 -10.22 -24.52
C MET A 254 12.56 -10.04 -23.01
N ALA A 255 11.53 -10.17 -22.19
CA ALA A 255 11.54 -9.89 -20.74
C ALA A 255 11.78 -11.15 -19.89
N GLY A 256 11.80 -12.33 -20.50
CA GLY A 256 11.91 -13.62 -19.83
C GLY A 256 10.61 -14.07 -19.17
N ASP A 257 10.59 -15.35 -18.81
CA ASP A 257 9.45 -15.98 -18.14
C ASP A 257 9.31 -15.53 -16.67
N ASN A 258 8.06 -15.46 -16.20
CA ASN A 258 7.66 -15.16 -14.82
C ASN A 258 6.93 -16.34 -14.16
N VAL A 259 6.83 -17.47 -14.85
CA VAL A 259 6.20 -18.68 -14.31
C VAL A 259 7.03 -19.25 -13.16
N GLU A 260 6.34 -19.62 -12.06
CA GLU A 260 6.96 -20.31 -10.92
C GLU A 260 7.53 -21.66 -11.36
N ILE A 261 8.77 -21.94 -10.97
CA ILE A 261 9.45 -23.22 -11.26
C ILE A 261 8.88 -24.34 -10.39
N CYS A 262 8.86 -25.55 -10.94
CA CYS A 262 8.31 -26.73 -10.29
C CYS A 262 9.04 -27.04 -8.97
N MET A 263 8.30 -27.07 -7.86
CA MET A 263 8.80 -27.16 -6.48
C MET A 263 9.38 -28.54 -6.10
N ASN A 264 9.38 -29.50 -7.01
CA ASN A 264 9.74 -30.91 -6.74
C ASN A 264 11.10 -31.32 -7.33
N LEU A 265 11.85 -30.42 -7.97
CA LEU A 265 13.17 -30.76 -8.51
C LEU A 265 14.26 -30.59 -7.44
N ASP A 266 15.14 -31.59 -7.34
CA ASP A 266 16.34 -31.53 -6.53
C ASP A 266 17.41 -30.64 -7.20
N ALA A 267 18.19 -29.92 -6.39
CA ALA A 267 19.21 -28.97 -6.87
C ALA A 267 20.24 -29.63 -7.81
N ALA A 268 20.58 -30.90 -7.59
CA ALA A 268 21.54 -31.64 -8.40
C ALA A 268 21.02 -32.04 -9.79
N SER A 269 19.73 -32.38 -9.91
CA SER A 269 19.12 -32.70 -11.21
C SER A 269 18.73 -31.44 -11.98
N PHE A 270 18.46 -30.35 -11.26
CA PHE A 270 18.11 -29.06 -11.84
C PHE A 270 19.33 -28.26 -12.32
N SER A 271 20.53 -28.47 -11.75
CA SER A 271 21.75 -27.76 -12.19
C SER A 271 22.13 -28.03 -13.65
N GLN A 272 21.87 -29.25 -14.14
CA GLN A 272 22.11 -29.62 -15.55
C GLN A 272 21.17 -28.92 -16.53
N HIS A 273 20.00 -28.48 -16.07
CA HIS A 273 18.96 -27.86 -16.90
C HIS A 273 18.81 -26.35 -16.64
N ASN A 274 19.66 -25.77 -15.80
CA ASN A 274 19.59 -24.36 -15.43
C ASN A 274 20.16 -23.50 -16.57
N PRO A 275 19.36 -22.60 -17.20
CA PRO A 275 19.84 -21.72 -18.26
C PRO A 275 20.76 -20.60 -17.75
N VAL A 276 20.87 -20.41 -16.43
CA VAL A 276 21.70 -19.35 -15.82
C VAL A 276 23.12 -19.86 -15.59
N PRO A 277 24.16 -19.13 -16.04
CA PRO A 277 25.55 -19.52 -15.80
C PRO A 277 25.92 -19.45 -14.31
N ASP A 278 26.93 -20.23 -13.92
CA ASP A 278 27.45 -20.21 -12.55
C ASP A 278 28.11 -18.87 -12.21
N PHE A 279 27.59 -18.21 -11.16
CA PHE A 279 28.04 -16.91 -10.66
C PHE A 279 28.79 -17.00 -9.32
N ILE A 280 28.95 -18.19 -8.73
CA ILE A 280 29.57 -18.35 -7.40
C ILE A 280 31.03 -17.88 -7.40
N HIS A 281 31.74 -18.16 -8.49
CA HIS A 281 33.15 -17.87 -8.64
C HIS A 281 33.46 -16.38 -8.88
N CYS A 282 32.46 -15.49 -8.83
CA CYS A 282 32.61 -14.03 -8.86
C CYS A 282 33.53 -13.52 -9.99
N ARG A 283 33.34 -14.02 -11.23
CA ARG A 283 34.19 -13.62 -12.38
C ARG A 283 33.97 -12.17 -12.80
N SER A 284 32.78 -11.62 -12.55
CA SER A 284 32.43 -10.22 -12.80
C SER A 284 31.96 -9.50 -11.54
N TYR A 285 31.98 -8.15 -11.56
CA TYR A 285 31.38 -7.33 -10.49
C TYR A 285 29.88 -7.60 -10.32
N LEU A 286 29.19 -7.93 -11.40
CA LEU A 286 27.79 -8.32 -11.38
C LEU A 286 27.61 -9.65 -10.64
N ASP A 287 28.51 -10.61 -10.84
CA ASP A 287 28.49 -11.88 -10.12
C ASP A 287 28.76 -11.70 -8.62
N MET A 288 29.68 -10.82 -8.23
CA MET A 288 29.88 -10.45 -6.82
C MET A 288 28.59 -9.89 -6.21
N GLY A 289 27.89 -9.00 -6.92
CA GLY A 289 26.60 -8.46 -6.51
C GLY A 289 25.51 -9.54 -6.40
N LYS A 290 25.48 -10.49 -7.34
CA LYS A 290 24.58 -11.65 -7.30
C LYS A 290 24.86 -12.54 -6.11
N VAL A 291 26.11 -12.90 -5.83
CA VAL A 291 26.47 -13.70 -4.64
C VAL A 291 26.06 -13.00 -3.36
N ILE A 292 26.27 -11.68 -3.26
CA ILE A 292 25.82 -10.92 -2.08
C ILE A 292 24.30 -10.96 -1.93
N THR A 293 23.58 -10.70 -3.02
CA THR A 293 22.12 -10.62 -3.02
C THR A 293 21.46 -11.98 -2.85
N PHE A 294 22.02 -13.03 -3.44
CA PHE A 294 21.48 -14.37 -3.31
C PHE A 294 22.00 -14.99 -2.00
N SER A 295 23.28 -15.27 -1.81
CA SER A 295 23.73 -16.04 -0.64
C SER A 295 23.51 -15.35 0.72
N TYR A 296 23.70 -14.02 0.84
CA TYR A 296 23.69 -13.34 2.15
C TYR A 296 22.37 -12.64 2.51
N LEU A 297 21.47 -12.40 1.55
CA LEU A 297 20.19 -11.72 1.81
C LEU A 297 19.30 -12.50 2.79
N PHE A 298 19.37 -13.83 2.77
CA PHE A 298 18.62 -14.66 3.71
C PHE A 298 18.94 -14.31 5.17
N TRP A 299 20.23 -14.24 5.52
CA TRP A 299 20.69 -13.90 6.87
C TRP A 299 20.37 -12.44 7.23
N PHE A 300 20.52 -11.53 6.27
CA PHE A 300 20.16 -10.12 6.45
C PHE A 300 18.67 -9.94 6.78
N VAL A 301 17.78 -10.66 6.11
CA VAL A 301 16.33 -10.63 6.39
C VAL A 301 16.03 -11.18 7.77
N LEU A 302 16.72 -12.24 8.22
CA LEU A 302 16.60 -12.74 9.60
C LEU A 302 17.03 -11.69 10.64
N THR A 303 18.09 -10.92 10.37
CA THR A 303 18.49 -9.80 11.24
C THR A 303 17.41 -8.72 11.31
N ILE A 304 16.76 -8.37 10.19
CA ILE A 304 15.65 -7.43 10.20
C ILE A 304 14.49 -7.96 11.06
N ILE A 305 14.13 -9.24 10.91
CA ILE A 305 13.07 -9.87 11.72
C ILE A 305 13.43 -9.79 13.21
N PHE A 306 14.69 -10.05 13.57
CA PHE A 306 15.18 -9.92 14.95
C PHE A 306 15.03 -8.49 15.49
N ILE A 307 15.44 -7.48 14.72
CA ILE A 307 15.30 -6.06 15.09
C ILE A 307 13.81 -5.73 15.32
N THR A 308 12.91 -6.22 14.47
CA THR A 308 11.47 -5.98 14.65
C THR A 308 10.84 -6.70 15.83
N GLY A 309 11.43 -7.83 16.24
CA GLY A 309 11.06 -8.54 17.46
C GLY A 309 11.55 -7.86 18.75
N THR A 310 12.65 -7.09 18.69
CA THR A 310 13.28 -6.48 19.88
C THR A 310 12.92 -5.00 20.08
N THR A 311 12.62 -4.27 19.00
CA THR A 311 12.29 -2.82 19.05
C THR A 311 11.02 -2.49 19.84
N ARG A 312 10.09 -3.45 20.02
CA ARG A 312 8.82 -3.25 20.72
C ARG A 312 8.51 -4.41 21.66
N ILE A 313 8.03 -4.07 22.85
CA ILE A 313 7.54 -5.06 23.81
C ILE A 313 6.06 -5.31 23.50
N SER A 314 5.77 -6.43 22.85
CA SER A 314 4.40 -6.87 22.52
C SER A 314 4.39 -8.40 22.42
N ILE A 315 3.24 -9.02 22.72
CA ILE A 315 3.06 -10.47 22.50
C ILE A 315 3.28 -10.87 21.02
N PHE A 316 2.97 -9.97 20.08
CA PHE A 316 3.25 -10.18 18.65
C PHE A 316 4.75 -10.17 18.31
N CYS A 317 5.57 -9.54 19.15
CA CYS A 317 7.02 -9.51 18.96
C CYS A 317 7.67 -10.83 19.40
N MET A 318 7.08 -11.52 20.38
CA MET A 318 7.54 -12.85 20.81
C MET A 318 7.53 -13.86 19.66
N GLY A 319 6.50 -13.86 18.80
CA GLY A 319 6.46 -14.76 17.65
C GLY A 319 7.55 -14.48 16.60
N TYR A 320 7.92 -13.21 16.38
CA TYR A 320 9.05 -12.87 15.52
C TYR A 320 10.39 -13.36 16.09
N LEU A 321 10.58 -13.26 17.41
CA LEU A 321 11.79 -13.78 18.07
C LEU A 321 11.87 -15.31 17.98
N VAL A 322 10.77 -16.01 18.24
CA VAL A 322 10.71 -17.48 18.12
C VAL A 322 11.02 -17.92 16.69
N ALA A 323 10.41 -17.28 15.69
CA ALA A 323 10.69 -17.58 14.29
C ALA A 323 12.16 -17.30 13.92
N CYS A 324 12.71 -16.16 14.38
CA CYS A 324 14.09 -15.79 14.13
C CYS A 324 15.07 -16.82 14.73
N PHE A 325 14.92 -17.19 16.00
CA PHE A 325 15.77 -18.19 16.64
C PHE A 325 15.65 -19.56 15.96
N TYR A 326 14.44 -19.95 15.55
CA TYR A 326 14.24 -21.19 14.80
C TYR A 326 15.03 -21.20 13.47
N PHE A 327 14.93 -20.13 12.68
CA PHE A 327 15.65 -20.03 11.41
C PHE A 327 17.15 -19.81 11.57
N LEU A 328 17.62 -19.17 12.64
CA LEU A 328 19.05 -19.06 12.92
C LEU A 328 19.66 -20.41 13.30
N LEU A 329 18.95 -21.23 14.07
CA LEU A 329 19.43 -22.52 14.56
C LEU A 329 19.36 -23.62 13.49
N PHE A 330 18.30 -23.65 12.70
CA PHE A 330 18.09 -24.67 11.66
C PHE A 330 18.32 -24.17 10.22
N GLY A 331 18.73 -22.92 10.04
CA GLY A 331 18.81 -22.26 8.73
C GLY A 331 19.76 -22.94 7.74
N GLY A 332 20.95 -23.37 8.22
CA GLY A 332 21.92 -24.09 7.39
C GLY A 332 21.35 -25.39 6.81
N ASP A 333 20.77 -26.22 7.68
CA ASP A 333 20.16 -27.49 7.27
C ASP A 333 18.90 -27.30 6.41
N LEU A 334 18.15 -26.21 6.64
CA LEU A 334 16.95 -25.87 5.86
C LEU A 334 17.29 -25.47 4.42
N LEU A 335 18.46 -24.86 4.19
CA LEU A 335 18.93 -24.51 2.84
C LEU A 335 19.35 -25.74 2.02
N LEU A 336 19.75 -26.83 2.69
CA LEU A 336 20.09 -28.11 2.05
C LEU A 336 18.85 -28.97 1.72
N LYS A 337 17.71 -28.69 2.36
CA LYS A 337 16.44 -29.39 2.12
C LYS A 337 15.76 -28.92 0.83
N PRO A 338 14.89 -29.74 0.21
CA PRO A 338 14.16 -29.34 -0.99
C PRO A 338 13.32 -28.08 -0.77
N ILE A 339 13.28 -27.24 -1.80
CA ILE A 339 12.71 -25.87 -1.82
C ILE A 339 11.27 -25.83 -1.28
N ARG A 340 10.50 -26.90 -1.48
CA ARG A 340 9.11 -27.02 -1.00
C ARG A 340 8.97 -26.89 0.52
N SER A 341 9.94 -27.39 1.28
CA SER A 341 9.91 -27.35 2.74
C SER A 341 10.19 -25.93 3.25
N ILE A 342 11.28 -25.32 2.81
CA ILE A 342 11.66 -23.96 3.22
C ILE A 342 10.61 -22.93 2.82
N LEU A 343 10.05 -23.00 1.60
CA LEU A 343 8.98 -22.11 1.17
C LEU A 343 7.70 -22.27 2.02
N ARG A 344 7.42 -23.47 2.55
CA ARG A 344 6.30 -23.66 3.47
C ARG A 344 6.54 -22.87 4.75
N TYR A 345 7.68 -23.03 5.42
CA TYR A 345 7.98 -22.26 6.63
C TYR A 345 7.99 -20.74 6.36
N TRP A 346 8.49 -20.31 5.20
CA TRP A 346 8.47 -18.91 4.79
C TRP A 346 7.04 -18.37 4.59
N ASP A 347 6.13 -19.17 4.01
CA ASP A 347 4.72 -18.79 3.90
C ASP A 347 4.03 -18.66 5.25
N TRP A 348 4.35 -19.54 6.22
CA TRP A 348 3.86 -19.41 7.60
C TRP A 348 4.35 -18.12 8.25
N LEU A 349 5.60 -17.73 7.98
CA LEU A 349 6.15 -16.46 8.47
C LEU A 349 5.47 -15.24 7.81
N ILE A 350 5.20 -15.28 6.51
CA ILE A 350 4.46 -14.22 5.80
C ILE A 350 3.03 -14.13 6.33
N ALA A 351 2.36 -15.28 6.52
CA ALA A 351 1.02 -15.33 7.09
C ALA A 351 0.99 -14.76 8.51
N TYR A 352 1.99 -15.08 9.33
CA TYR A 352 2.15 -14.50 10.67
C TYR A 352 2.30 -12.97 10.60
N ASN A 353 3.12 -12.45 9.69
CA ASN A 353 3.30 -11.01 9.56
C ASN A 353 2.00 -10.29 9.17
N VAL A 354 1.30 -10.81 8.16
CA VAL A 354 0.00 -10.26 7.74
C VAL A 354 -1.00 -10.32 8.89
N PHE A 355 -1.05 -11.42 9.64
CA PHE A 355 -1.90 -11.58 10.83
C PHE A 355 -1.58 -10.54 11.91
N VAL A 356 -0.30 -10.28 12.19
CA VAL A 356 0.11 -9.26 13.16
C VAL A 356 -0.33 -7.88 12.70
N ILE A 357 -0.18 -7.54 11.42
CA ILE A 357 -0.64 -6.27 10.85
C ILE A 357 -2.16 -6.13 11.00
N THR A 358 -2.93 -7.17 10.67
CA THR A 358 -4.40 -7.14 10.75
C THR A 358 -4.87 -7.02 12.19
N MET A 359 -4.27 -7.77 13.12
CA MET A 359 -4.62 -7.69 14.54
C MET A 359 -4.27 -6.34 15.14
N LYS A 360 -3.12 -5.74 14.79
CA LYS A 360 -2.78 -4.38 15.21
C LYS A 360 -3.78 -3.35 14.69
N ASN A 361 -4.28 -3.52 13.47
CA ASN A 361 -5.34 -2.65 12.93
C ASN A 361 -6.66 -2.81 13.71
N ILE A 362 -7.11 -4.04 13.96
CA ILE A 362 -8.35 -4.27 14.72
C ILE A 362 -8.24 -3.72 16.15
N LEU A 363 -7.11 -3.94 16.82
CA LEU A 363 -6.88 -3.42 18.17
C LEU A 363 -6.75 -1.89 18.22
N SER A 364 -6.51 -1.23 17.07
CA SER A 364 -6.50 0.24 16.99
C SER A 364 -7.87 0.86 17.29
N ILE A 365 -8.97 0.12 17.10
CA ILE A 365 -10.33 0.52 17.50
C ILE A 365 -10.38 0.85 18.98
N GLY A 366 -9.87 -0.06 19.81
CA GLY A 366 -9.81 0.12 21.26
C GLY A 366 -8.93 1.32 21.61
N ALA A 367 -7.74 1.39 21.02
CA ALA A 367 -6.75 2.41 21.33
C ALA A 367 -7.19 3.84 20.98
N CYS A 368 -7.80 4.04 19.79
CA CYS A 368 -8.20 5.35 19.30
C CYS A 368 -9.66 5.69 19.70
N GLY A 369 -10.58 4.72 19.65
CA GLY A 369 -12.01 4.92 19.89
C GLY A 369 -12.41 4.96 21.38
N TYR A 370 -11.86 4.06 22.20
CA TYR A 370 -12.28 3.86 23.60
C TYR A 370 -11.19 4.22 24.63
N ILE A 371 -10.30 5.17 24.28
CA ILE A 371 -9.12 5.49 25.09
C ILE A 371 -9.45 5.79 26.56
N HIS A 372 -10.57 6.50 26.84
CA HIS A 372 -10.95 6.88 28.21
C HIS A 372 -11.37 5.67 29.07
N SER A 373 -12.13 4.74 28.50
CA SER A 373 -12.58 3.53 29.21
C SER A 373 -11.45 2.52 29.39
N LEU A 374 -10.56 2.41 28.40
CA LEU A 374 -9.42 1.48 28.44
C LEU A 374 -8.33 1.92 29.40
N LEU A 375 -8.06 3.23 29.51
CA LEU A 375 -7.11 3.77 30.49
C LEU A 375 -7.54 3.49 31.94
N HIS A 376 -8.85 3.58 32.23
CA HIS A 376 -9.36 3.41 33.59
C HIS A 376 -9.46 1.93 34.00
N ASN A 377 -9.91 1.04 33.10
CA ASN A 377 -10.25 -0.34 33.49
C ASN A 377 -9.21 -1.38 33.07
N SER A 378 -8.33 -1.12 32.09
CA SER A 378 -7.53 -2.19 31.46
C SER A 378 -6.20 -1.68 30.87
N CYS A 379 -5.43 -0.93 31.66
CA CYS A 379 -4.08 -0.48 31.27
C CYS A 379 -3.14 -1.65 30.91
N TRP A 380 -3.34 -2.82 31.51
CA TRP A 380 -2.56 -4.04 31.20
C TRP A 380 -2.71 -4.49 29.73
N VAL A 381 -3.88 -4.30 29.11
CA VAL A 381 -4.13 -4.66 27.70
C VAL A 381 -3.34 -3.75 26.76
N ILE A 382 -3.30 -2.45 27.07
CA ILE A 382 -2.53 -1.46 26.31
C ILE A 382 -1.04 -1.83 26.35
N GLN A 383 -0.55 -2.28 27.51
CA GLN A 383 0.85 -2.68 27.69
C GLN A 383 1.18 -4.02 26.98
N ALA A 384 0.31 -5.03 27.09
CA ALA A 384 0.54 -6.35 26.48
C ALA A 384 0.60 -6.31 24.94
N PHE A 385 -0.24 -5.48 24.32
CA PHE A 385 -0.34 -5.36 22.87
C PHE A 385 0.38 -4.14 22.28
N SER A 386 0.98 -3.28 23.11
CA SER A 386 1.63 -2.03 22.71
C SER A 386 0.70 -1.13 21.87
N LEU A 387 -0.50 -0.87 22.41
CA LEU A 387 -1.54 -0.12 21.70
C LEU A 387 -1.23 1.38 21.72
N ALA A 388 -0.96 1.96 20.55
CA ALA A 388 -0.79 3.39 20.40
C ALA A 388 -1.44 3.90 19.11
N CYS A 389 -2.23 4.97 19.21
CA CYS A 389 -2.80 5.64 18.06
C CYS A 389 -1.72 6.51 17.38
N THR A 390 -1.28 6.11 16.19
CA THR A 390 -0.23 6.81 15.42
C THR A 390 -0.77 7.92 14.52
N VAL A 391 -2.08 7.94 14.28
CA VAL A 391 -2.74 8.91 13.38
C VAL A 391 -2.84 10.27 14.06
N LYS A 392 -2.44 11.34 13.34
CA LYS A 392 -2.51 12.72 13.85
C LYS A 392 -3.97 13.14 14.12
N GLY A 393 -4.18 13.94 15.18
CA GLY A 393 -5.47 14.53 15.51
C GLY A 393 -6.39 13.67 16.41
N TYR A 394 -5.84 12.71 17.16
CA TYR A 394 -6.53 12.11 18.31
C TYR A 394 -6.02 12.78 19.59
N LYS A 395 -6.92 13.16 20.52
CA LYS A 395 -6.53 13.69 21.84
C LYS A 395 -6.11 12.52 22.73
N ILE A 396 -4.80 12.30 22.88
CA ILE A 396 -4.24 11.21 23.69
C ILE A 396 -3.82 11.78 25.06
N ARG A 397 -4.47 11.34 26.15
CA ARG A 397 -3.85 11.41 27.48
C ARG A 397 -2.99 10.17 27.64
N LYS A 398 -1.68 10.36 27.85
CA LYS A 398 -0.73 9.25 28.02
C LYS A 398 -0.96 8.58 29.38
N CYS A 399 -1.05 7.26 29.40
CA CYS A 399 -0.69 6.52 30.62
C CYS A 399 0.80 6.80 30.91
N LYS A 400 1.19 6.98 32.17
CA LYS A 400 2.59 7.16 32.56
C LYS A 400 3.40 5.92 32.15
N LEU A 401 4.08 5.93 30.99
CA LEU A 401 5.24 5.07 30.74
C LEU A 401 6.13 5.56 29.58
N TRP A 402 7.39 5.13 29.68
CA TRP A 402 8.61 5.62 29.04
C TRP A 402 8.59 5.67 27.50
N GLY A 403 9.34 6.64 26.96
CA GLY A 403 9.37 6.98 25.54
C GLY A 403 9.86 5.85 24.65
N GLY A 404 8.98 5.37 23.77
CA GLY A 404 9.31 4.60 22.57
C GLY A 404 8.77 5.31 21.34
N TRP A 405 9.64 5.69 20.40
CA TRP A 405 9.32 6.45 19.19
C TRP A 405 8.51 5.60 18.19
N ASN A 406 7.21 5.91 18.01
CA ASN A 406 6.26 5.16 17.17
C ASN A 406 6.41 5.50 15.68
N HIS A 407 7.27 4.79 14.96
CA HIS A 407 7.20 4.70 13.51
C HIS A 407 6.75 3.30 13.08
N LEU A 408 5.50 3.19 12.63
CA LEU A 408 4.98 2.00 11.94
C LEU A 408 5.79 1.66 10.66
N GLY A 409 6.66 2.57 10.21
CA GLY A 409 7.57 2.39 9.08
C GLY A 409 8.54 1.20 9.22
N GLN A 410 8.85 0.75 10.44
CA GLN A 410 9.70 -0.44 10.65
C GLN A 410 8.98 -1.75 10.28
N HIS A 411 7.65 -1.84 10.42
CA HIS A 411 6.90 -3.02 9.96
C HIS A 411 6.69 -3.02 8.42
N LEU A 412 6.73 -1.86 7.76
CA LEU A 412 6.71 -1.76 6.30
C LEU A 412 7.96 -2.36 5.65
N LEU A 413 9.11 -2.24 6.30
CA LEU A 413 10.38 -2.83 5.86
C LEU A 413 10.40 -4.37 5.97
N CYS A 414 9.39 -4.98 6.58
CA CYS A 414 9.40 -6.40 6.95
C CYS A 414 8.55 -7.31 6.08
N LEU A 415 8.03 -6.86 4.93
CA LEU A 415 7.45 -7.80 3.98
C LEU A 415 8.59 -8.64 3.37
N PRO A 416 8.76 -9.92 3.76
CA PRO A 416 9.80 -10.78 3.22
C PRO A 416 9.43 -11.27 1.82
N VAL A 417 8.57 -10.54 1.09
CA VAL A 417 8.08 -10.94 -0.23
C VAL A 417 9.20 -10.76 -1.27
N ALA A 418 9.98 -9.67 -1.16
CA ALA A 418 11.22 -9.51 -1.92
C ALA A 418 12.20 -10.64 -1.60
N ALA A 419 12.34 -10.98 -0.31
CA ALA A 419 13.15 -12.11 0.13
C ALA A 419 12.62 -13.46 -0.36
N LYS A 420 11.31 -13.66 -0.53
CA LYS A 420 10.69 -14.89 -1.04
C LYS A 420 10.98 -15.09 -2.52
N LYS A 421 10.96 -14.01 -3.31
CA LYS A 421 11.36 -14.06 -4.71
C LYS A 421 12.87 -14.25 -4.86
N SER A 422 13.66 -13.53 -4.06
CA SER A 422 15.08 -13.81 -3.92
C SER A 422 15.35 -15.21 -3.41
N LEU A 423 14.52 -15.82 -2.55
CA LEU A 423 14.63 -17.21 -2.10
C LEU A 423 14.34 -18.19 -3.23
N HIS A 424 13.31 -17.90 -4.04
CA HIS A 424 13.01 -18.61 -5.27
C HIS A 424 14.19 -18.56 -6.23
N GLU A 425 14.87 -17.41 -6.35
CA GLU A 425 16.05 -17.16 -7.19
C GLU A 425 17.39 -17.65 -6.58
N LEU A 426 17.53 -17.68 -5.25
CA LEU A 426 18.66 -18.15 -4.44
C LEU A 426 18.86 -19.66 -4.55
N LEU A 427 17.75 -20.38 -4.59
CA LEU A 427 17.69 -21.84 -4.59
C LEU A 427 17.67 -22.40 -6.01
N PHE A 428 17.85 -21.55 -7.03
CA PHE A 428 18.38 -22.04 -8.30
C PHE A 428 19.80 -22.53 -8.02
N PRO A 429 20.15 -23.76 -8.44
CA PRO A 429 21.49 -24.30 -8.27
C PRO A 429 22.44 -23.49 -9.14
N PRO A 430 23.32 -22.72 -8.49
CA PRO A 430 24.73 -23.08 -8.60
C PRO A 430 25.27 -23.63 -7.28
N CYS A 431 24.52 -23.53 -6.17
CA CYS A 431 24.88 -24.10 -4.86
C CYS A 431 24.70 -25.63 -4.81
N GLY A 432 25.18 -26.32 -5.84
CA GLY A 432 25.42 -27.76 -5.84
C GLY A 432 26.93 -28.04 -5.79
N CYS A 433 27.68 -27.32 -4.95
CA CYS A 433 29.05 -27.72 -4.63
C CYS A 433 29.03 -28.50 -3.32
N ARG A 434 29.39 -29.79 -3.44
CA ARG A 434 29.87 -30.62 -2.34
C ARG A 434 30.77 -29.79 -1.42
N TYR A 435 30.39 -29.68 -0.16
CA TYR A 435 31.25 -30.04 0.96
C TYR A 435 30.40 -30.73 2.02
#